data_AF-A0A6M6JV69-F1
#
_entry.id   AF-A0A6M6JV69-F1
#
_cell.length_a   1.000
_cell.length_b   1.000
_cell.length_c   1.000
_cell.angle_alpha   90.00
_cell.angle_beta   90.00
_cell.angle_gamma   90.00
#
_symmetry.space_group_name_H-M   'P 1'
#
loop_
_entity.id
_entity.type
_entity.pdbx_description
1 polymer ?
#
loop_
_entity_poly.entity_id
_entity_poly.type
_entity_poly.pdbx_seq_one_letter_code
_entity_poly.pdbx_strand_id
1 'polypeptide(L)'
;MRWMLERLRLLIVVAVVGLTLTTVVTLGWGVARAVALVGVLVSGGWLEDATLVGLLEVIDLFLVATVQLIVVLGLYELFVGDLDLPDWLTVCNLGELKQPIVDVLVVLMVIKFIERALTVPPLDALYYGLAYAVVIGALVAFTAVSKRVRAPGAGPSERR
;
A
#
# COMPACT_ATOMS: atom_id res chain seq x y z
N MET A 1 19.83 -21.76 -22.97
CA MET A 1 19.51 -20.62 -22.09
C MET A 1 18.06 -20.12 -22.19
N ARG A 2 17.40 -20.11 -23.36
CA ARG A 2 15.99 -19.66 -23.50
C ARG A 2 14.97 -20.44 -22.66
N TRP A 3 15.17 -21.75 -22.49
CA TRP A 3 14.33 -22.63 -21.67
C TRP A 3 14.30 -22.28 -20.16
N MET A 4 15.38 -21.67 -19.65
CA MET A 4 15.45 -21.24 -18.25
C MET A 4 14.76 -19.88 -18.04
N LEU A 5 14.80 -19.01 -19.06
CA LEU A 5 14.09 -17.74 -19.08
C LEU A 5 12.56 -17.93 -19.21
N GLU A 6 12.12 -18.94 -19.97
CA GLU A 6 10.70 -19.31 -20.07
C GLU A 6 10.12 -19.82 -18.75
N ARG A 7 10.87 -20.63 -17.99
CA ARG A 7 10.45 -21.05 -16.64
C ARG A 7 10.40 -19.90 -15.64
N LEU A 8 11.34 -18.95 -15.72
CA LEU A 8 11.33 -17.74 -14.90
C LEU A 8 10.13 -16.85 -15.18
N ARG A 9 9.77 -16.65 -16.46
CA ARG A 9 8.57 -15.90 -16.84
C ARG A 9 7.29 -16.58 -16.33
N LEU A 10 7.23 -17.91 -16.38
CA LEU A 10 6.08 -18.67 -15.88
C LEU A 10 5.91 -18.54 -14.36
N LEU A 11 7.00 -18.53 -13.58
CA LEU A 11 6.93 -18.27 -12.14
C LEU A 11 6.32 -16.90 -11.82
N ILE A 12 6.66 -15.89 -12.62
CA ILE A 12 6.14 -14.53 -12.43
C ILE A 12 4.67 -14.45 -12.82
N VAL A 13 4.27 -15.09 -13.92
CA VAL A 13 2.85 -15.16 -14.31
C VAL A 13 2.02 -15.83 -13.21
N VAL A 14 2.52 -16.92 -12.61
CA VAL A 14 1.86 -17.56 -11.47
C VAL A 14 1.75 -16.61 -10.26
N ALA A 15 2.81 -15.86 -9.95
CA ALA A 15 2.79 -14.88 -8.88
C ALA A 15 1.78 -13.74 -9.14
N VAL A 16 1.75 -13.20 -10.37
CA VAL A 16 0.83 -12.13 -10.78
C VAL A 16 -0.61 -12.61 -10.72
N VAL A 17 -0.90 -13.83 -11.20
CA VAL A 17 -2.24 -14.44 -11.10
C VAL A 17 -2.65 -14.61 -9.64
N GLY A 18 -1.76 -15.13 -8.78
CA GLY A 18 -2.04 -15.28 -7.36
C GLY A 18 -2.31 -13.96 -6.65
N LEU A 19 -1.51 -12.92 -6.95
CA LEU A 19 -1.71 -11.58 -6.43
C LEU A 19 -3.02 -10.96 -6.93
N THR A 20 -3.36 -11.13 -8.21
CA THR A 20 -4.63 -10.65 -8.78
C THR A 20 -5.82 -11.28 -8.06
N LEU A 21 -5.77 -12.60 -7.83
CA LEU A 21 -6.82 -13.32 -7.11
C LEU A 21 -6.95 -12.82 -5.68
N THR A 22 -5.82 -12.58 -5.00
CA THR A 22 -5.80 -12.01 -3.64
C THR A 22 -6.40 -10.62 -3.63
N THR A 23 -6.05 -9.74 -4.57
CA THR A 23 -6.63 -8.38 -4.69
C THR A 23 -8.15 -8.43 -4.84
N VAL A 24 -8.68 -9.32 -5.69
CA VAL A 24 -10.12 -9.49 -5.89
C VAL A 24 -10.81 -9.92 -4.59
N VAL A 25 -10.20 -10.86 -3.85
CA VAL A 25 -10.71 -11.31 -2.55
C VAL A 25 -10.67 -10.18 -1.52
N THR A 26 -9.57 -9.42 -1.42
CA THR A 26 -9.46 -8.28 -0.50
C THR A 26 -10.49 -7.20 -0.82
N LEU A 27 -10.70 -6.87 -2.10
CA LEU A 27 -11.73 -5.91 -2.53
C LEU A 27 -13.13 -6.40 -2.18
N GLY A 28 -13.45 -7.66 -2.48
CA GLY A 28 -14.75 -8.26 -2.16
C GLY A 28 -15.02 -8.25 -0.66
N TRP A 29 -14.01 -8.56 0.16
CA TRP A 29 -14.08 -8.48 1.61
C TRP A 29 -14.29 -7.04 2.10
N GLY A 30 -13.55 -6.08 1.54
CA GLY A 30 -13.71 -4.65 1.85
C GLY A 30 -15.13 -4.14 1.56
N VAL A 31 -15.70 -4.53 0.41
CA VAL A 31 -17.09 -4.19 0.05
C VAL A 31 -18.08 -4.82 1.02
N ALA A 32 -17.94 -6.10 1.36
CA ALA A 32 -18.82 -6.76 2.32
C ALA A 32 -18.79 -6.08 3.70
N ARG A 33 -17.58 -5.71 4.17
CA ARG A 33 -17.37 -4.98 5.43
C ARG A 33 -18.01 -3.59 5.38
N ALA A 34 -17.85 -2.87 4.27
CA ALA A 34 -18.44 -1.55 4.06
C ALA A 34 -19.98 -1.60 4.08
N VAL A 35 -20.58 -2.58 3.41
CA VAL A 35 -22.04 -2.78 3.41
C VAL A 35 -22.56 -3.10 4.81
N ALA A 36 -21.86 -3.95 5.56
CA ALA A 36 -22.22 -4.25 6.95
C ALA A 36 -22.19 -3.00 7.84
N LEU A 37 -21.16 -2.16 7.68
CA LEU A 37 -21.04 -0.89 8.41
C LEU A 37 -22.17 0.09 8.08
N VAL A 38 -22.52 0.22 6.79
CA VAL A 38 -23.65 1.06 6.36
C VAL A 38 -24.96 0.56 6.99
N GLY A 39 -25.15 -0.76 7.08
CA GLY A 39 -26.31 -1.35 7.76
C GLY A 39 -26.40 -0.94 9.24
N VAL A 40 -25.29 -0.98 9.97
CA VAL A 40 -25.21 -0.53 11.37
C VAL A 40 -25.52 0.97 11.49
N LEU A 41 -24.96 1.79 10.58
CA LEU A 41 -25.17 3.23 10.57
C LEU A 41 -26.64 3.60 10.35
N VAL A 42 -27.30 2.96 9.38
CA VAL A 42 -28.73 3.17 9.09
C VAL A 42 -29.61 2.76 10.28
N SER A 43 -29.21 1.77 11.07
CA SER A 43 -29.95 1.31 12.25
C SER A 43 -29.85 2.24 13.47
N GLY A 44 -29.05 3.30 13.43
CA GLY A 44 -28.98 4.32 14.48
C GLY A 44 -27.66 4.38 15.28
N GLY A 45 -26.64 3.59 14.94
CA GLY A 45 -25.34 3.53 15.64
C GLY A 45 -24.36 4.69 15.34
N TRP A 46 -24.83 5.94 15.34
CA TRP A 46 -24.10 7.09 14.78
C TRP A 46 -22.93 7.64 15.61
N LEU A 47 -22.74 7.21 16.87
CA LEU A 47 -21.78 7.85 17.80
C LEU A 47 -21.10 6.91 18.81
N GLU A 48 -20.93 5.64 18.46
CA GLU A 48 -20.10 4.74 19.26
C GLU A 48 -18.66 4.77 18.73
N ASP A 49 -17.67 4.78 19.63
CA ASP A 49 -16.24 4.67 19.25
C ASP A 49 -15.99 3.43 18.36
N ALA A 50 -16.81 2.39 18.55
CA ALA A 50 -16.83 1.20 17.71
C ALA A 50 -17.13 1.48 16.22
N THR A 51 -17.99 2.46 15.92
CA THR A 51 -18.33 2.85 14.55
C THR A 51 -17.16 3.58 13.87
N LEU A 52 -16.44 4.43 14.62
CA LEU A 52 -15.24 5.10 14.12
C LEU A 52 -14.11 4.10 13.82
N VAL A 53 -13.90 3.13 14.72
CA VAL A 53 -12.93 2.04 14.51
C VAL A 53 -13.31 1.21 13.28
N GLY A 54 -14.58 0.86 13.12
CA GLY A 54 -15.07 0.15 11.94
C GLY A 54 -14.82 0.92 10.64
N LEU A 55 -15.05 2.24 10.64
CA LEU A 55 -14.80 3.08 9.46
C LEU A 55 -13.31 3.09 9.08
N LEU A 56 -12.42 3.21 10.07
CA LEU A 56 -10.97 3.13 9.85
C LEU A 56 -10.54 1.75 9.33
N GLU A 57 -11.16 0.67 9.79
CA GLU A 57 -10.91 -0.69 9.32
C GLU A 57 -11.30 -0.86 7.84
N VAL A 58 -12.45 -0.30 7.42
CA VAL A 58 -12.88 -0.34 6.01
C VAL A 58 -11.95 0.48 5.12
N ILE A 59 -11.55 1.67 5.58
CA ILE A 59 -10.58 2.51 4.87
C ILE A 59 -9.27 1.72 4.65
N ASP A 60 -8.73 1.13 5.72
CA ASP A 60 -7.50 0.32 5.67
C ASP A 60 -7.61 -0.84 4.66
N LEU A 61 -8.72 -1.60 4.66
CA LEU A 61 -8.95 -2.69 3.71
C LEU A 61 -8.91 -2.21 2.24
N PHE A 62 -9.53 -1.08 1.94
CA PHE A 62 -9.51 -0.51 0.58
C PHE A 62 -8.12 0.02 0.19
N LEU A 63 -7.37 0.61 1.12
CA LEU A 63 -5.99 1.02 0.86
C LEU A 63 -5.10 -0.19 0.57
N VAL A 64 -5.18 -1.27 1.38
CA VAL A 64 -4.44 -2.51 1.12
C VAL A 64 -4.77 -3.08 -0.25
N ALA A 65 -6.06 -3.17 -0.59
CA ALA A 65 -6.49 -3.66 -1.89
C ALA A 65 -5.96 -2.82 -3.06
N THR A 66 -5.94 -1.49 -2.91
CA THR A 66 -5.40 -0.56 -3.91
C THR A 66 -3.90 -0.75 -4.10
N VAL A 67 -3.15 -0.94 -3.01
CA VAL A 67 -1.72 -1.25 -3.07
C VAL A 67 -1.49 -2.57 -3.80
N GLN A 68 -2.23 -3.62 -3.45
CA GLN A 68 -2.12 -4.90 -4.13
C GLN A 68 -2.39 -4.76 -5.64
N LEU A 69 -3.36 -3.93 -6.03
CA LEU A 69 -3.64 -3.63 -7.44
C LEU A 69 -2.47 -2.92 -8.13
N ILE A 70 -1.88 -1.90 -7.50
CA ILE A 70 -0.69 -1.21 -8.04
C ILE A 70 0.48 -2.20 -8.22
N VAL A 71 0.68 -3.12 -7.25
CA VAL A 71 1.71 -4.16 -7.35
C VAL A 71 1.44 -5.11 -8.50
N VAL A 72 0.20 -5.58 -8.65
CA VAL A 72 -0.20 -6.46 -9.75
C VAL A 72 0.06 -5.78 -11.09
N LEU A 73 -0.34 -4.52 -11.26
CA LEU A 73 -0.18 -3.78 -12.50
C LEU A 73 1.30 -3.56 -12.84
N GLY A 74 2.11 -3.10 -11.89
CA GLY A 74 3.54 -2.89 -12.16
C GLY A 74 4.31 -4.19 -12.37
N LEU A 75 3.94 -5.30 -11.71
CA LEU A 75 4.55 -6.60 -11.99
C LEU A 75 4.11 -7.15 -13.36
N TYR A 76 2.86 -6.91 -13.75
CA TYR A 76 2.36 -7.27 -15.07
C TYR A 76 3.13 -6.50 -16.16
N GLU A 77 3.28 -5.19 -16.01
CA GLU A 77 4.00 -4.33 -16.94
C GLU A 77 5.46 -4.75 -17.09
N LEU A 78 6.14 -5.00 -15.96
CA LEU A 78 7.57 -5.34 -15.98
C LEU A 78 7.89 -6.70 -16.64
N PHE A 79 6.97 -7.66 -16.61
CA PHE A 79 7.28 -9.06 -16.98
C PHE A 79 6.36 -9.69 -18.02
N VAL A 80 5.16 -9.16 -18.22
CA VAL A 80 4.15 -9.71 -19.14
C VAL A 80 4.11 -8.88 -20.42
N GLY A 81 3.88 -7.57 -20.32
CA GLY A 81 3.87 -6.66 -21.47
C GLY A 81 3.43 -5.25 -21.11
N ASP A 82 3.77 -4.30 -21.98
CA ASP A 82 3.44 -2.88 -21.81
C ASP A 82 1.92 -2.67 -21.82
N LEU A 83 1.44 -1.86 -20.86
CA LEU A 83 0.06 -1.42 -20.77
C LEU A 83 0.02 0.09 -21.09
N ASP A 84 -1.02 0.56 -21.77
CA ASP A 84 -1.28 2.01 -21.95
C ASP A 84 -1.79 2.60 -20.62
N LEU A 85 -0.86 2.78 -19.69
CA LEU A 85 -1.08 3.37 -18.37
C LEU A 85 -0.64 4.84 -18.38
N PRO A 86 -1.31 5.72 -17.62
CA PRO A 86 -0.81 7.08 -17.43
C PRO A 86 0.53 7.07 -16.69
N ASP A 87 1.37 8.08 -16.96
CA ASP A 87 2.78 8.15 -16.51
C ASP A 87 3.00 7.90 -14.99
N TRP A 88 2.00 8.13 -14.15
CA TRP A 88 2.07 7.90 -12.70
C TRP A 88 1.89 6.42 -12.30
N LEU A 89 1.42 5.57 -13.21
CA LEU A 89 1.24 4.13 -13.00
C LEU A 89 2.19 3.26 -13.86
N THR A 90 2.87 3.87 -14.83
CA THR A 90 3.90 3.23 -15.66
C THR A 90 5.12 2.89 -14.80
N VAL A 91 5.49 1.61 -14.74
CA VAL A 91 6.64 1.17 -13.94
C VAL A 91 7.73 0.55 -14.80
N CYS A 92 8.87 1.25 -14.89
CA CYS A 92 10.01 0.81 -15.71
C CYS A 92 10.93 -0.18 -14.98
N ASN A 93 10.86 -0.30 -13.65
CA ASN A 93 11.67 -1.24 -12.86
C ASN A 93 11.06 -1.57 -11.48
N LEU A 94 11.53 -2.68 -10.87
CA LEU A 94 11.12 -3.10 -9.53
C LEU A 94 11.36 -2.04 -8.43
N GLY A 95 12.30 -1.11 -8.62
CA GLY A 95 12.58 -0.04 -7.66
C GLY A 95 11.46 0.98 -7.60
N GLU A 96 10.88 1.31 -8.75
CA GLU A 96 9.74 2.22 -8.88
C GLU A 96 8.45 1.63 -8.34
N LEU A 97 8.24 0.31 -8.42
CA LEU A 97 7.13 -0.37 -7.73
C LEU A 97 7.20 -0.23 -6.22
N LYS A 98 8.40 -0.24 -5.63
CA LYS A 98 8.55 -0.25 -4.17
C LYS A 98 8.09 1.05 -3.53
N GLN A 99 8.24 2.17 -4.23
CA GLN A 99 8.01 3.47 -3.61
C GLN A 99 6.52 3.74 -3.32
N PRO A 100 5.57 3.53 -4.26
CA PRO A 100 4.14 3.61 -3.98
C PRO A 100 3.72 2.66 -2.85
N ILE A 101 4.30 1.45 -2.78
CA ILE A 101 4.01 0.49 -1.72
C ILE A 101 4.43 1.05 -0.36
N VAL A 102 5.65 1.57 -0.24
CA VAL A 102 6.14 2.14 1.02
C VAL A 102 5.34 3.38 1.42
N ASP A 103 5.02 4.26 0.47
CA ASP A 103 4.24 5.47 0.74
C ASP A 103 2.86 5.10 1.30
N VAL A 104 2.17 4.11 0.72
CA VAL A 104 0.88 3.66 1.27
C VAL A 104 1.05 2.93 2.60
N LEU A 105 2.08 2.08 2.77
CA LEU A 105 2.33 1.41 4.06
C LEU A 105 2.52 2.41 5.22
N VAL A 106 3.21 3.53 4.96
CA VAL A 106 3.35 4.61 5.96
C VAL A 106 1.98 5.18 6.34
N VAL A 107 1.12 5.46 5.36
CA VAL A 107 -0.25 5.93 5.61
C VAL A 107 -1.05 4.90 6.42
N LEU A 108 -0.96 3.62 6.08
CA LEU A 108 -1.64 2.54 6.82
C LEU A 108 -1.18 2.46 8.28
N MET A 109 0.13 2.58 8.52
CA MET A 109 0.66 2.61 9.89
C MET A 109 0.11 3.78 10.70
N VAL A 110 -0.05 4.97 10.10
CA VAL A 110 -0.63 6.13 10.76
C VAL A 110 -2.10 5.87 11.11
N ILE A 111 -2.88 5.32 10.17
CA ILE A 111 -4.29 4.97 10.40
C ILE A 111 -4.41 3.93 11.54
N LYS A 112 -3.58 2.89 11.53
CA LYS A 112 -3.54 1.87 12.58
C LYS A 112 -3.16 2.43 13.95
N PHE A 113 -2.24 3.40 13.98
CA PHE A 113 -1.92 4.10 15.21
C PHE A 113 -3.14 4.87 15.75
N ILE A 114 -3.85 5.62 14.91
CA ILE A 114 -5.06 6.35 15.31
C ILE A 114 -6.14 5.38 15.81
N GLU A 115 -6.40 4.30 15.07
CA GLU A 115 -7.33 3.24 15.45
C GLU A 115 -7.00 2.68 16.83
N ARG A 116 -5.71 2.37 17.08
CA ARG A 116 -5.29 1.84 18.37
C ARG A 116 -5.37 2.88 19.48
N ALA A 117 -4.97 4.12 19.22
CA ALA A 117 -4.98 5.22 20.18
C ALA A 117 -6.37 5.54 20.73
N LEU A 118 -7.42 5.27 19.94
CA LEU A 118 -8.82 5.43 20.38
C LEU A 118 -9.33 4.29 21.27
N THR A 119 -8.66 3.13 21.28
CA THR A 119 -9.16 1.92 21.97
C THR A 119 -8.42 1.58 23.25
N VAL A 120 -7.28 2.23 23.52
CA VAL A 120 -6.40 1.91 24.66
C VAL A 120 -6.27 3.09 25.61
N PRO A 121 -5.95 2.83 26.90
CA PRO A 121 -5.66 3.90 27.84
C PRO A 121 -4.46 4.77 27.38
N PRO A 122 -4.40 6.05 27.81
CA PRO A 122 -3.43 7.01 27.28
C PRO A 122 -1.96 6.59 27.40
N LEU A 123 -1.61 5.84 28.45
CA LEU A 123 -0.23 5.38 28.67
C LEU A 123 0.17 4.32 27.64
N ASP A 124 -0.71 3.36 27.36
CA ASP A 124 -0.47 2.32 26.35
C ASP A 124 -0.46 2.93 24.95
N ALA A 125 -1.32 3.91 24.69
CA ALA A 125 -1.31 4.67 23.43
C ALA A 125 0.05 5.33 23.17
N LEU A 126 0.70 5.86 24.22
CA LEU A 126 2.04 6.44 24.11
C LEU A 126 3.10 5.39 23.75
N TYR A 127 3.06 4.21 24.36
CA TYR A 127 3.97 3.10 24.04
C TYR A 127 3.81 2.62 22.60
N TYR A 128 2.57 2.42 22.14
CA TYR A 128 2.29 2.09 20.75
C TYR A 128 2.73 3.21 19.80
N GLY A 129 2.46 4.46 20.16
CA GLY A 129 2.86 5.63 19.37
C GLY A 129 4.37 5.71 19.19
N LEU A 130 5.15 5.45 20.24
CA LEU A 130 6.61 5.39 20.15
C LEU A 130 7.06 4.27 19.21
N ALA A 131 6.46 3.07 19.31
CA ALA A 131 6.79 1.94 18.44
C ALA A 131 6.50 2.26 16.96
N TYR A 132 5.31 2.77 16.64
CA TYR A 132 4.96 3.18 15.27
C TYR A 132 5.88 4.31 14.78
N ALA A 133 6.20 5.30 15.62
CA ALA A 133 7.07 6.41 15.25
C ALA A 133 8.49 5.94 14.88
N VAL A 134 9.04 4.97 15.61
CA VAL A 134 10.36 4.38 15.30
C VAL A 134 10.32 3.68 13.93
N VAL A 135 9.29 2.88 13.66
CA VAL A 135 9.19 2.12 12.40
C VAL A 135 8.93 3.06 11.21
N ILE A 136 8.03 4.05 11.35
CA ILE A 136 7.79 5.08 10.34
C ILE A 136 9.06 5.88 10.09
N GLY A 137 9.74 6.31 11.15
CA GLY A 137 11.01 7.04 11.06
C GLY A 137 12.08 6.24 10.31
N ALA A 138 12.21 4.94 10.59
CA ALA A 138 13.12 4.06 9.88
C ALA A 138 12.77 3.91 8.39
N LEU A 139 11.49 3.74 8.07
CA LEU A 139 11.00 3.65 6.68
C LEU A 139 11.24 4.95 5.91
N VAL A 140 10.89 6.10 6.49
CA VAL A 140 11.09 7.42 5.88
C VAL A 140 12.58 7.73 5.71
N ALA A 141 13.42 7.37 6.68
CA ALA A 141 14.87 7.50 6.53
C ALA A 141 15.39 6.63 5.38
N PHE A 142 14.92 5.38 5.26
CA PHE A 142 15.30 4.48 4.18
C PHE A 142 14.87 5.01 2.80
N THR A 143 13.66 5.54 2.65
CA THR A 143 13.21 6.14 1.38
C THR A 143 13.96 7.43 1.06
N ALA A 144 14.25 8.26 2.06
CA ALA A 144 15.05 9.47 1.90
C ALA A 144 16.49 9.16 1.45
N VAL A 145 17.13 8.15 2.04
CA VAL A 145 18.46 7.67 1.62
C VAL A 145 18.40 7.11 0.19
N SER A 146 17.40 6.29 -0.12
CA SER A 146 17.24 5.70 -1.45
C SER A 146 17.01 6.75 -2.55
N LYS A 147 16.23 7.80 -2.27
CA LYS A 147 16.07 8.95 -3.19
C LYS A 147 17.39 9.69 -3.42
N ARG A 148 18.21 9.89 -2.39
CA ARG A 148 19.53 10.54 -2.50
C ARG A 148 20.54 9.71 -3.31
N VAL A 149 20.50 8.38 -3.23
CA VAL A 149 21.39 7.49 -4.00
C VAL A 149 21.07 7.51 -5.50
N ARG A 150 19.83 7.85 -5.90
CA ARG A 150 19.46 8.11 -7.31
C ARG A 150 19.84 9.53 -7.80
N ALA A 151 20.31 10.41 -6.91
CA ALA A 151 20.66 11.79 -7.22
C ALA A 151 22.17 12.13 -7.34
N PRO A 152 23.09 11.26 -7.83
CA PRO A 152 24.39 11.72 -8.30
C PRO A 152 24.30 12.02 -9.80
N GLY A 153 23.88 13.24 -10.17
CA GLY A 153 23.88 13.64 -11.59
C GLY A 153 23.16 14.91 -12.00
N ALA A 154 22.45 15.63 -11.13
CA ALA A 154 21.95 16.95 -11.48
C ALA A 154 23.07 17.99 -11.38
N GLY A 155 24.00 17.94 -12.34
CA GLY A 155 24.93 19.04 -12.59
C GLY A 155 24.16 20.29 -13.04
N PRO A 156 24.61 21.50 -12.67
CA PRO A 156 23.93 22.73 -13.03
C PRO A 156 24.25 23.11 -14.48
N SER A 157 23.28 23.03 -15.38
CA SER A 157 23.31 23.64 -16.71
C SER A 157 21.86 23.80 -17.19
N GLU A 158 21.42 24.88 -17.82
CA GLU A 158 22.02 26.17 -18.09
C GLU A 158 20.85 27.09 -18.49
N ARG A 159 21.01 28.38 -18.23
CA ARG A 159 20.16 29.44 -18.77
C ARG A 159 20.00 29.26 -20.29
N ARG A 160 18.77 29.36 -20.81
CA ARG A 160 18.38 30.23 -21.93
C ARG A 160 16.88 30.12 -22.19
#